data_AF-A0A9D6DHV7-F1
#
_entry.id   AF-A0A9D6DHV7-F1
#
_cell.length_a   1.000
_cell.length_b   1.000
_cell.length_c   1.000
_cell.angle_alpha   90.00
_cell.angle_beta   90.00
_cell.angle_gamma   90.00
#
_symmetry.space_group_name_H-M   'P 1'
#
loop_
_entity.id
_entity.type
_entity.pdbx_description
1 polymer ?
#
loop_
_entity_poly.entity_id
_entity_poly.type
_entity_poly.pdbx_seq_one_letter_code
_entity_poly.pdbx_strand_id
1 'polypeptide(L)' 'VRKAVYGQTFAAPSGTIKMHEYNHHTYRPVLIGEILKDGQFKIVTRTKGLVEPEPWSKYTSPDKGCDWVKQKGTYQKKA' A
#
# COMPACT_ATOMS: atom_id res chain seq x y z
N VAL A 1 1.05 -21.84 1.50
CA VAL A 1 1.05 -20.59 2.30
C VAL A 1 0.89 -19.33 1.43
N ARG A 2 1.78 -19.01 0.49
CA ARG A 2 1.75 -17.74 -0.27
C ARG A 2 0.38 -17.34 -0.85
N LYS A 3 -0.29 -18.25 -1.57
CA LYS A 3 -1.62 -17.99 -2.16
C LYS A 3 -2.71 -17.63 -1.12
N ALA A 4 -2.58 -18.11 0.11
CA ALA A 4 -3.56 -17.86 1.17
C ALA A 4 -3.52 -16.41 1.69
N VAL A 5 -2.42 -15.68 1.44
CA VAL A 5 -2.24 -14.30 1.88
C VAL A 5 -2.86 -13.32 0.88
N TYR A 6 -3.12 -13.72 -0.36
CA TYR A 6 -3.64 -12.82 -1.40
C TYR A 6 -5.05 -12.35 -1.05
N GLY A 7 -5.26 -11.03 -0.96
CA GLY A 7 -6.55 -10.46 -0.55
C GLY A 7 -6.85 -10.56 0.95
N GLN A 8 -5.98 -11.20 1.75
CA GLN A 8 -6.22 -11.40 3.18
C GLN A 8 -6.27 -10.06 3.92
N THR A 9 -7.25 -9.92 4.81
CA THR A 9 -7.40 -8.77 5.70
C THR A 9 -6.87 -9.08 7.09
N PHE A 10 -6.31 -8.07 7.76
CA PHE A 10 -5.79 -8.20 9.12
C PHE A 10 -6.07 -6.92 9.93
N ALA A 11 -6.52 -7.08 11.18
CA ALA A 11 -6.75 -5.97 12.10
C ALA A 11 -5.41 -5.54 12.74
N ALA A 12 -4.70 -4.60 12.11
CA ALA A 12 -3.42 -4.10 12.60
C ALA A 12 -3.60 -2.91 13.57
N PRO A 13 -2.56 -2.54 14.35
CA PRO A 13 -2.62 -1.37 15.23
C PRO A 13 -2.93 -0.04 14.51
N SER A 14 -2.54 0.08 13.24
CA SER A 14 -2.84 1.26 12.40
C SER A 14 -4.26 1.24 11.81
N GLY A 15 -5.04 0.18 12.07
CA GLY A 15 -6.32 -0.11 11.45
C GLY A 15 -6.27 -1.37 10.57
N THR A 16 -7.40 -1.74 9.98
CA THR A 16 -7.46 -2.87 9.06
C THR A 16 -6.51 -2.64 7.89
N ILE A 17 -5.72 -3.65 7.54
CA ILE A 17 -4.92 -3.70 6.32
C ILE A 17 -5.41 -4.85 5.44
N LYS A 18 -5.12 -4.80 4.15
CA LYS A 18 -5.42 -5.88 3.21
C LYS A 18 -4.20 -6.13 2.32
N MET A 19 -3.85 -7.39 2.10
CA MET A 19 -2.84 -7.74 1.11
C MET A 19 -3.41 -7.59 -0.29
N HIS A 20 -2.66 -7.00 -1.21
CA HIS A 20 -3.07 -6.95 -2.61
C HIS A 20 -3.03 -8.34 -3.23
N GLU A 21 -4.05 -8.64 -4.03
CA GLU A 21 -4.30 -9.91 -4.71
C GLU A 21 -3.13 -10.38 -5.56
N TYR A 22 -2.35 -9.45 -6.15
CA TYR A 22 -1.28 -9.81 -7.08
C TYR A 22 0.05 -9.08 -6.90
N ASN A 23 0.07 -7.82 -6.46
CA ASN A 23 1.31 -7.02 -6.43
C ASN A 23 2.13 -7.17 -5.14
N HIS A 24 1.67 -7.98 -4.18
CA HIS A 24 2.31 -8.29 -2.89
C HIS A 24 2.56 -7.09 -1.96
N HIS A 25 2.01 -5.92 -2.26
CA HIS A 25 1.97 -4.79 -1.34
C HIS A 25 0.65 -4.80 -0.56
N THR A 26 0.47 -3.87 0.38
CA THR A 26 -0.70 -3.84 1.25
C THR A 26 -1.50 -2.56 1.06
N TYR A 27 -2.82 -2.70 0.96
CA TYR A 27 -3.76 -1.61 1.19
C TYR A 27 -3.62 -1.15 2.64
N ARG A 28 -3.43 0.16 2.84
CA ARG A 28 -3.22 0.74 4.17
C ARG A 28 -4.02 2.04 4.34
N PRO A 29 -4.46 2.36 5.56
CA PRO A 29 -4.86 3.71 5.87
C PRO A 29 -3.64 4.64 5.81
N VAL A 30 -3.83 5.86 5.31
CA VAL A 30 -2.79 6.90 5.28
C VAL A 30 -3.19 8.01 6.24
N LEU A 31 -2.22 8.44 7.04
CA LEU A 31 -2.39 9.49 8.05
C LEU A 31 -1.35 10.58 7.80
N ILE A 32 -1.75 11.83 7.99
CA ILE A 32 -0.83 12.97 8.05
C ILE A 32 -0.85 13.47 9.49
N GLY A 33 0.34 13.56 10.09
CA GLY A 33 0.55 14.00 11.46
C GLY A 33 1.34 15.29 11.54
N GLU A 34 1.03 16.12 12.54
CA GLU A 34 1.78 17.31 12.93
C GLU A 34 2.57 16.99 14.21
N ILE A 35 3.84 17.41 14.25
CA ILE A 35 4.72 17.23 15.41
C ILE A 35 4.34 18.27 16.48
N LEU A 36 4.19 17.83 17.73
CA LEU A 36 3.87 18.67 18.88
C LEU A 36 5.13 19.02 19.70
N LYS A 37 5.02 20.03 20.57
CA LYS A 37 6.13 20.50 21.43
C LYS A 37 6.62 19.46 22.44
N ASP A 38 5.76 18.51 22.82
CA ASP A 38 6.05 17.42 23.74
C ASP A 38 6.64 16.19 23.02
N GLY A 39 6.90 16.27 21.71
CA GLY A 39 7.45 15.18 20.92
C GLY A 39 6.42 14.17 20.41
N GLN A 40 5.12 14.36 20.71
CA GLN A 40 4.04 13.50 20.21
C GLN A 40 3.55 13.97 18.84
N PHE A 41 2.68 13.17 18.22
CA PHE A 41 2.04 13.49 16.94
C PHE A 41 0.55 13.73 17.11
N LYS A 42 0.04 14.82 16.53
CA LYS A 42 -1.39 15.04 16.31
C LYS A 42 -1.77 14.61 14.90
N ILE A 43 -2.77 13.73 14.77
CA ILE A 43 -3.30 13.36 13.45
C ILE A 43 -4.14 14.53 12.91
N VAL A 44 -3.75 15.07 11.75
CA VAL A 44 -4.44 16.18 11.08
C VAL A 44 -5.45 15.66 10.05
N THR A 45 -5.11 14.60 9.34
CA THR A 45 -6.05 13.93 8.43
C THR A 45 -5.79 12.44 8.34
N ARG A 46 -6.84 11.70 7.98
CA ARG A 46 -6.85 10.26 7.77
C ARG A 46 -7.72 9.95 6.56
N THR A 47 -7.27 9.02 5.72
CA THR A 47 -8.07 8.53 4.59
C THR A 47 -9.36 7.85 5.07
N LYS A 48 -10.48 8.07 4.37
CA LYS A 48 -11.79 7.45 4.72
C LYS A 48 -11.75 5.92 4.67
N GLY A 49 -10.88 5.36 3.83
CA GLY A 49 -10.69 3.93 3.67
C GLY A 49 -9.22 3.60 3.41
N LEU A 50 -8.99 2.40 2.89
CA LEU A 50 -7.66 1.96 2.52
C LEU A 50 -7.22 2.57 1.19
N VAL A 51 -5.97 2.99 1.12
CA VAL A 51 -5.34 3.40 -0.11
C VAL A 51 -4.73 2.18 -0.78
N GLU A 52 -5.02 2.01 -2.06
CA GLU A 52 -4.43 0.96 -2.90
C GLU A 52 -2.93 1.21 -3.08
N PRO A 53 -2.08 0.18 -2.91
CA PRO A 53 -0.66 0.38 -3.09
C PRO A 53 -0.32 0.52 -4.58
N GLU A 54 0.39 1.60 -4.90
CA GLU A 54 1.03 1.85 -6.19
C GLU A 54 2.55 1.72 -6.01
N PRO A 55 3.15 0.53 -6.24
CA PRO A 55 4.58 0.30 -5.95
C PRO A 55 5.52 1.15 -6.80
N TRP A 56 5.07 1.55 -7.99
CA TRP A 56 5.83 2.36 -8.93
C TRP A 56 5.05 3.62 -9.25
N SER A 57 5.60 4.77 -8.86
CA SER A 57 5.00 6.08 -9.09
C SER A 57 4.83 6.37 -10.58
N LYS A 58 3.63 6.78 -10.97
CA LYS A 58 3.35 7.29 -12.32
C LYS A 58 4.19 8.51 -12.74
N TYR A 59 4.84 9.21 -11.80
CA TYR A 59 5.64 10.40 -12.09
C TYR A 59 7.12 10.11 -12.31
N THR A 60 7.67 9.10 -11.63
CA THR A 60 9.11 8.78 -11.67
C THR A 60 9.42 7.41 -12.28
N SER A 61 8.42 6.55 -12.45
CA SER A 61 8.53 5.24 -13.09
C SER A 61 7.21 4.87 -13.80
N PRO A 62 6.73 5.72 -14.73
CA PRO A 62 5.46 5.50 -15.43
C PRO A 62 5.41 4.19 -16.20
N ASP A 63 6.56 3.75 -16.72
CA ASP A 63 6.81 2.55 -17.50
C ASP A 63 6.70 1.26 -16.67
N LYS A 64 6.71 1.32 -15.34
CA LYS A 64 6.78 0.12 -14.50
C LYS A 64 5.43 -0.28 -13.90
N GLY A 65 5.17 -1.58 -13.90
CA GLY A 65 4.08 -2.24 -13.17
C GLY A 65 4.62 -3.31 -12.21
N CYS A 66 3.76 -3.83 -11.34
CA CYS A 66 4.13 -4.89 -10.39
C CYS A 66 3.02 -5.94 -10.30
N ASP A 67 3.36 -7.20 -10.62
CA ASP A 67 2.47 -8.36 -10.49
C ASP A 67 3.32 -9.61 -10.22
N TRP A 68 3.22 -10.15 -9.01
CA TRP A 68 3.96 -11.35 -8.59
C TRP A 68 3.22 -12.66 -8.89
N VAL A 69 1.99 -12.60 -9.38
CA VAL A 69 1.19 -13.75 -9.78
C VAL A 69 1.40 -14.07 -11.25
N LYS A 70 1.26 -13.07 -12.14
CA LYS A 70 1.40 -13.25 -13.59
C LYS A 70 2.80 -12.92 -14.10
N GLN A 71 3.39 -11.81 -13.63
CA GLN A 71 4.66 -11.29 -14.15
C GLN A 71 5.87 -11.67 -13.29
N LYS A 72 5.64 -12.32 -12.14
CA LYS A 72 6.66 -12.72 -11.17
C LYS A 72 7.52 -11.55 -10.66
N GLY A 73 6.95 -10.34 -10.60
CA GLY A 73 7.59 -9.17 -10.02
C GLY A 73 7.29 -7.87 -10.76
N THR A 74 8.27 -6.98 -10.77
CA THR A 74 8.21 -5.74 -11.56
C THR A 74 8.33 -6.05 -13.04
N TYR A 75 7.50 -5.41 -13.84
CA TYR A 75 7.48 -5.56 -15.29
C TYR A 75 7.39 -4.19 -15.98
N GLN A 76 7.80 -4.17 -17.25
CA GLN A 76 7.63 -3.01 -18.12
C GLN A 76 6.23 -3.03 -18.74
N LYS A 77 5.45 -1.96 -18.53
CA LYS A 77 4.16 -1.76 -19.17
C LYS A 77 4.41 -1.67 -20.68
N LYS A 78 3.70 -2.47 -21.45
CA LYS A 78 3.67 -2.25 -22.90
C LYS A 78 3.00 -0.89 -23.15
N ALA A 79 3.62 -0.08 -24.00
CA ALA A 79 3.07 1.19 -24.46
C ALA A 79 1.71 0.99 -25.15
#